data_AF-A0A847F426-F1
#
_entry.id   AF-A0A847F426-F1
#
_cell.length_a   1.000
_cell.length_b   1.000
_cell.length_c   1.000
_cell.angle_alpha   90.00
_cell.angle_beta   90.00
_cell.angle_gamma   90.00
#
_symmetry.space_group_name_H-M   'P 1'
#
loop_
_entity.id
_entity.type
_entity.pdbx_description
1 polymer ?
#
loop_
_entity_poly.entity_id
_entity_poly.type
_entity_poly.pdbx_seq_one_letter_code
_entity_poly.pdbx_strand_id
1 'polypeptide(L)'
;MHLNELQSREFYRDPPTPLEEDLLYLHCSLASSRSSDGRERIVHLLHYLECFPLGAHNRVIAQKIEDLLYQGEFLDHERSALRARYRALRDPYMPAIVERLDFG
;
A
#
# COMPACT_ATOMS: atom_id res chain seq x y z
N MET A 1 -29.03 4.92 -36.21
CA MET A 1 -28.40 5.36 -34.94
C MET A 1 -27.16 4.50 -34.72
N HIS A 2 -25.98 5.06 -34.95
CA HIS A 2 -24.69 4.36 -34.92
C HIS A 2 -23.76 5.14 -33.99
N LEU A 3 -23.97 5.01 -32.68
CA LEU A 3 -23.13 5.61 -31.63
C LEU A 3 -23.27 4.76 -30.37
N ASN A 4 -22.65 3.57 -30.33
CA ASN A 4 -22.60 2.81 -29.08
C ASN A 4 -21.46 1.76 -28.99
N GLU A 5 -20.34 1.98 -29.66
CA GLU A 5 -19.17 1.08 -29.53
C GLU A 5 -17.93 1.75 -28.92
N LEU A 6 -17.98 3.06 -28.67
CA LEU A 6 -16.83 3.83 -28.14
C LEU A 6 -16.87 4.08 -26.63
N GLN A 7 -17.97 3.75 -25.93
CA GLN A 7 -18.09 4.00 -24.48
C GLN A 7 -17.77 2.80 -23.59
N SER A 8 -17.47 1.63 -24.17
CA SER A 8 -17.19 0.40 -23.39
C SER A 8 -15.69 0.12 -23.21
N ARG A 9 -14.81 1.05 -23.61
CA ARG A 9 -13.35 0.85 -23.60
C ARG A 9 -12.65 1.19 -22.28
N GLU A 10 -13.36 1.66 -21.26
CA GLU A 10 -12.72 2.12 -20.01
C GLU A 10 -12.50 1.05 -18.92
N PHE A 11 -12.88 -0.22 -19.13
CA PHE A 11 -12.86 -1.21 -18.03
C PHE A 11 -12.19 -2.55 -18.29
N TYR A 12 -11.57 -2.75 -19.45
CA TYR A 12 -10.62 -3.85 -19.64
C TYR A 12 -9.20 -3.27 -19.67
N ARG A 13 -8.73 -2.79 -18.51
CA ARG A 13 -7.30 -2.91 -18.25
C ARG A 13 -7.07 -4.40 -18.03
N ASP A 14 -6.13 -4.98 -18.77
CA ASP A 14 -5.70 -6.35 -18.48
C ASP A 14 -5.41 -6.48 -16.98
N PRO A 15 -5.74 -7.62 -16.36
CA PRO A 15 -5.38 -7.84 -14.96
C PRO A 15 -3.88 -7.59 -14.85
N PRO A 16 -3.45 -6.78 -13.86
CA PRO A 16 -2.06 -6.37 -13.80
C PRO A 16 -1.18 -7.61 -13.68
N THR A 17 -0.13 -7.64 -14.47
CA THR A 17 0.78 -8.78 -14.57
C THR A 17 1.62 -8.89 -13.30
N PRO A 18 2.11 -10.09 -12.95
CA PRO A 18 3.05 -10.25 -11.82
C PRO A 18 4.28 -9.34 -11.93
N LEU A 19 4.75 -9.08 -13.16
CA LEU A 19 5.88 -8.17 -13.40
C LEU A 19 5.53 -6.71 -13.06
N GLU A 20 4.33 -6.24 -13.39
CA GLU A 20 3.88 -4.89 -13.04
C GLU A 20 3.75 -4.71 -11.52
N GLU A 21 3.27 -5.74 -10.83
CA GLU A 21 3.24 -5.76 -9.37
C GLU A 21 4.65 -5.64 -8.78
N ASP A 22 5.59 -6.47 -9.24
CA ASP A 22 6.98 -6.48 -8.76
C ASP A 22 7.67 -5.14 -8.99
N LEU A 23 7.45 -4.54 -10.16
CA LEU A 23 8.01 -3.23 -10.50
C LEU A 23 7.43 -2.12 -9.61
N LEU A 24 6.12 -2.14 -9.35
CA LEU A 24 5.50 -1.16 -8.45
C LEU A 24 5.97 -1.34 -7.01
N TYR A 25 6.06 -2.59 -6.54
CA TYR A 25 6.61 -2.91 -5.23
C TYR A 25 8.03 -2.35 -5.06
N LEU A 26 8.90 -2.57 -6.05
CA LEU A 26 10.28 -2.06 -6.04
C LEU A 26 10.30 -0.53 -6.05
N HIS A 27 9.50 0.10 -6.90
CA HIS A 27 9.41 1.55 -7.01
C HIS A 27 8.96 2.19 -5.68
N CYS A 28 7.85 1.73 -5.12
CA CYS A 28 7.31 2.21 -3.85
C CYS A 28 8.29 1.99 -2.68
N SER A 29 8.96 0.83 -2.64
CA SER A 29 9.97 0.53 -1.62
C SER A 29 11.19 1.45 -1.72
N LEU A 30 11.68 1.73 -2.93
CA LEU A 30 12.80 2.65 -3.15
C LEU A 30 12.42 4.09 -2.82
N ALA A 31 11.25 4.55 -3.25
CA ALA A 31 10.75 5.89 -2.94
C ALA A 31 10.60 6.08 -1.42
N SER A 32 10.02 5.11 -0.73
CA SER A 32 9.90 5.10 0.74
C SER A 32 11.26 5.04 1.46
N SER A 33 12.28 4.44 0.87
CA SER A 33 13.62 4.40 1.48
C SER A 33 14.40 5.70 1.26
N ARG A 34 14.09 6.46 0.21
CA ARG A 34 14.77 7.70 -0.16
C ARG A 34 14.15 8.94 0.48
N SER A 35 12.89 8.89 0.89
CA SER A 35 12.27 10.02 1.58
C SER A 35 12.78 10.11 3.03
N SER A 36 13.02 11.35 3.46
CA SER A 36 13.40 11.70 4.83
C SER A 36 12.19 11.96 5.73
N ASP A 37 11.01 12.19 5.15
CA ASP A 37 9.76 12.44 5.87
C ASP A 37 9.00 11.11 6.10
N GLY A 38 8.82 10.73 7.36
CA GLY A 38 8.06 9.53 7.74
C GLY A 38 6.68 9.45 7.10
N ARG A 39 6.00 10.57 6.88
CA ARG A 39 4.68 10.60 6.24
C ARG A 39 4.78 10.24 4.77
N GLU A 40 5.68 10.85 4.02
CA GLU A 40 5.92 10.53 2.61
C GLU A 40 6.33 9.06 2.44
N ARG A 41 7.18 8.54 3.33
CA ARG A 41 7.58 7.13 3.33
C ARG A 41 6.37 6.21 3.39
N ILE A 42 5.38 6.51 4.24
CA ILE A 42 4.14 5.73 4.35
C ILE A 42 3.27 5.93 3.11
N VAL A 43 3.15 7.15 2.58
CA VAL A 43 2.33 7.43 1.38
C VAL A 43 2.81 6.64 0.16
N HIS A 44 4.12 6.52 -0.05
CA HIS A 44 4.65 5.69 -1.14
C HIS A 44 4.28 4.21 -1.00
N LEU A 45 4.28 3.69 0.23
CA LEU A 45 3.90 2.30 0.50
C LEU A 45 2.40 2.07 0.35
N LEU A 46 1.57 3.03 0.79
CA LEU A 46 0.12 2.98 0.60
C LEU A 46 -0.27 2.95 -0.89
N HIS A 47 0.49 3.62 -1.76
CA HIS A 47 0.25 3.58 -3.19
C HIS A 47 0.32 2.16 -3.77
N TYR A 48 1.24 1.32 -3.28
CA TYR A 48 1.26 -0.09 -3.69
C TYR A 48 -0.04 -0.81 -3.29
N LEU A 49 -0.54 -0.61 -2.07
CA LEU A 49 -1.78 -1.24 -1.61
C LEU A 49 -3.03 -0.76 -2.37
N GLU A 50 -3.02 0.48 -2.87
CA GLU A 50 -4.08 1.01 -3.73
C GLU A 50 -4.16 0.29 -5.07
N CYS A 51 -3.00 -0.08 -5.63
CA CYS A 51 -2.93 -0.78 -6.91
C CYS A 51 -3.06 -2.30 -6.76
N PHE A 52 -2.52 -2.87 -5.69
CA PHE A 52 -2.44 -4.31 -5.45
C PHE A 52 -2.85 -4.67 -4.01
N PRO A 53 -4.12 -4.48 -3.63
CA PRO A 53 -4.60 -4.75 -2.28
C PRO A 53 -4.53 -6.24 -1.90
N LEU A 54 -4.48 -7.15 -2.87
CA LEU A 54 -4.30 -8.60 -2.67
C LEU A 54 -2.99 -9.11 -3.30
N GLY A 55 -2.03 -8.21 -3.56
CA GLY A 55 -0.75 -8.57 -4.18
C GLY A 55 0.13 -9.45 -3.30
N ALA A 56 1.06 -10.16 -3.93
CA ALA A 56 2.06 -11.00 -3.28
C ALA A 56 2.89 -10.26 -2.22
N HIS A 57 3.15 -8.95 -2.41
CA HIS A 57 3.94 -8.13 -1.47
C HIS A 57 3.11 -7.40 -0.41
N ASN A 58 1.79 -7.60 -0.36
CA ASN A 58 0.88 -6.91 0.57
C ASN A 58 1.35 -7.01 2.03
N ARG A 59 1.67 -8.24 2.48
CA ARG A 59 2.13 -8.49 3.86
C ARG A 59 3.39 -7.70 4.21
N VAL A 60 4.36 -7.65 3.30
CA VAL A 60 5.63 -6.95 3.51
C VAL A 60 5.40 -5.44 3.59
N ILE A 61 4.58 -4.91 2.69
CA ILE A 61 4.23 -3.48 2.66
C ILE A 61 3.45 -3.09 3.91
N ALA A 62 2.48 -3.90 4.32
CA ALA A 62 1.69 -3.70 5.52
C ALA A 62 2.56 -3.67 6.78
N GLN A 63 3.50 -4.61 6.93
CA GLN A 63 4.46 -4.60 8.04
C GLN A 63 5.27 -3.30 8.06
N LYS A 64 5.85 -2.90 6.91
CA LYS A 64 6.64 -1.66 6.83
C LYS A 64 5.82 -0.43 7.21
N ILE A 65 4.55 -0.35 6.81
CA ILE A 65 3.66 0.75 7.18
C ILE A 65 3.41 0.74 8.70
N GLU A 66 3.14 -0.42 9.30
CA GLU A 66 2.95 -0.53 10.75
C GLU A 66 4.20 -0.13 11.54
N ASP A 67 5.38 -0.59 11.11
CA ASP A 67 6.66 -0.23 11.72
C ASP A 67 6.90 1.28 11.65
N LEU A 68 6.65 1.90 10.49
CA LEU A 68 6.78 3.34 10.32
C LEU A 68 5.79 4.11 11.18
N LEU A 69 4.54 3.65 11.28
CA LEU A 69 3.51 4.26 12.14
C LEU A 69 3.84 4.15 13.63
N TYR A 70 4.53 3.09 14.03
CA TYR A 70 4.98 2.86 15.40
C TYR A 70 6.22 3.71 15.74
N GLN A 71 7.23 3.68 14.89
CA GLN A 71 8.53 4.33 15.12
C GLN A 71 8.53 5.83 14.81
N GLY A 72 7.66 6.28 13.90
CA GLY A 72 7.67 7.65 13.42
C GLY A 72 7.12 8.68 14.41
N GLU A 73 7.78 9.83 14.45
CA GLU A 73 7.32 11.03 15.13
C GLU A 73 6.26 11.72 14.27
N PHE A 74 4.99 11.57 14.66
CA PHE A 74 3.85 12.19 13.98
C PHE A 74 3.03 12.96 14.99
N LEU A 75 2.32 13.99 14.52
CA LEU A 75 1.19 14.52 15.29
C LEU A 75 0.07 13.47 15.34
N ASP A 76 -0.66 13.40 16.46
CA ASP A 76 -1.67 12.36 16.70
C ASP A 76 -2.74 12.27 15.60
N HIS A 77 -3.15 13.42 15.07
CA HIS A 77 -4.15 13.49 14.00
C HIS A 77 -3.59 12.95 12.67
N GLU A 78 -2.31 13.18 12.36
CA GLU A 78 -1.66 12.66 11.16
C GLU A 78 -1.50 11.15 11.24
N ARG A 79 -1.02 10.64 12.38
CA ARG A 79 -0.92 9.20 12.64
C ARG A 79 -2.28 8.51 12.51
N SER A 80 -3.32 9.13 13.05
CA SER A 80 -4.69 8.61 12.98
C SER A 80 -5.21 8.58 11.53
N ALA A 81 -4.97 9.63 10.75
CA ALA A 81 -5.37 9.69 9.35
C ALA A 81 -4.64 8.62 8.50
N LEU A 82 -3.33 8.45 8.69
CA LEU A 82 -2.54 7.43 8.00
C LEU A 82 -2.99 6.02 8.38
N ARG A 83 -3.25 5.76 9.67
CA ARG A 83 -3.80 4.47 10.14
C ARG A 83 -5.17 4.17 9.53
N ALA A 84 -6.04 5.17 9.43
CA ALA A 84 -7.36 5.00 8.82
C ALA A 84 -7.25 4.62 7.34
N ARG A 85 -6.40 5.33 6.58
CA ARG A 85 -6.15 5.01 5.16
C ARG A 85 -5.53 3.62 4.98
N TYR A 86 -4.54 3.27 5.79
CA TYR A 86 -3.96 1.92 5.79
C TYR A 86 -5.01 0.84 6.02
N ARG A 87 -5.86 0.98 7.05
CA ARG A 87 -6.90 0.00 7.36
C ARG A 87 -7.94 -0.17 6.24
N ALA A 88 -8.22 0.90 5.49
CA ALA A 88 -9.15 0.83 4.36
C ALA A 88 -8.57 0.08 3.14
N LEU A 89 -7.24 0.04 3.01
CA LEU A 89 -6.53 -0.56 1.87
C LEU A 89 -5.95 -1.94 2.17
N ARG A 90 -5.74 -2.26 3.45
CA ARG A 90 -5.23 -3.54 3.90
C ARG A 90 -6.17 -4.67 3.49
N ASP A 91 -5.60 -5.80 3.09
CA ASP A 91 -6.37 -7.02 2.86
C ASP A 91 -7.16 -7.40 4.14
N PRO A 92 -8.50 -7.45 4.08
CA PRO A 92 -9.34 -7.77 5.23
C PRO A 92 -9.14 -9.19 5.74
N TYR A 93 -8.63 -10.11 4.90
CA TYR A 93 -8.35 -11.50 5.27
C TYR A 93 -6.92 -11.70 5.77
N MET A 94 -6.05 -10.69 5.65
CA MET A 94 -4.69 -10.80 6.16
C MET A 94 -4.71 -10.94 7.68
N PRO A 95 -4.14 -12.02 8.25
CA PRO A 95 -4.09 -12.20 9.70
C PRO A 95 -3.40 -11.01 10.36
N ALA A 96 -3.71 -10.76 11.65
CA ALA A 96 -3.02 -9.73 12.40
C ALA A 96 -1.51 -9.91 12.26
N ILE A 97 -0.81 -8.81 11.98
CA ILE A 97 0.65 -8.82 11.97
C ILE A 97 1.04 -8.86 13.45
N VAL A 98 1.24 -10.06 13.97
CA VAL A 98 1.64 -10.25 15.36
C VAL A 98 3.08 -9.77 15.47
N GLU A 99 3.29 -8.65 16.17
CA GLU A 99 4.62 -8.25 16.63
C GLU A 99 5.26 -9.48 17.29
N ARG A 100 6.44 -9.89 16.81
CA ARG A 100 7.27 -10.80 17.59
C ARG A 100 7.63 -10.07 18.87
N LEU A 101 6.82 -10.25 19.91
CA LEU A 101 7.21 -10.04 21.29
C LEU A 101 8.21 -11.14 21.63
N ASP A 102 9.44 -10.99 21.15
CA ASP A 102 10.57 -11.73 21.67
C ASP A 102 10.86 -11.15 23.06
N PHE A 103 10.22 -11.71 24.09
CA PHE A 103 10.67 -11.54 25.47
C PHE A 103 12.01 -12.28 25.61
N GLY A 104 13.11 -11.53 25.52
CA GLY A 104 14.47 -11.96 25.88
C GLY A 104 14.98 -11.14 27.05
#